data_AF-A0A6P6LEJ3-F1
#
_entry.id   AF-A0A6P6LEJ3-F1
#
_cell.length_a   1.000
_cell.length_b   1.000
_cell.length_c   1.000
_cell.angle_alpha   90.00
_cell.angle_beta   90.00
_cell.angle_gamma   90.00
#
_symmetry.space_group_name_H-M   'P 1'
#
loop_
_entity.id
_entity.type
_entity.pdbx_description
1 polymer ?
#
loop_
_entity_poly.entity_id
_entity_poly.type
_entity_poly.pdbx_seq_one_letter_code
_entity_poly.pdbx_strand_id
1 'polypeptide(L)'
;VSVRQFLLIFRRVAAGELQEESGLMALAQLSEIDVSTEVVLGARAFFEAKVQALSVLSKFEAEIREEQEEKKRMELERKQWHVAFKELQSTFCS
;
A
#
# COMPACT_ATOMS: atom_id res chain seq x y z
N VAL A 1 14.11 -25.60 15.61
CA VAL A 1 14.95 -24.45 16.05
C VAL A 1 14.07 -23.21 16.04
N SER A 2 14.04 -22.44 17.13
CA SER A 2 13.20 -21.24 17.22
C SER A 2 13.94 -20.02 16.64
N VAL A 3 13.21 -19.07 16.04
CA VAL A 3 13.75 -17.81 15.48
C VAL A 3 14.61 -17.07 16.51
N ARG A 4 14.22 -17.13 17.79
CA ARG A 4 15.00 -16.55 18.89
C ARG A 4 16.37 -17.21 19.04
N GLN A 5 16.46 -18.53 18.90
CA GLN A 5 17.76 -19.22 18.97
C GLN A 5 18.63 -18.90 17.75
N PHE A 6 18.02 -18.82 16.56
CA PHE A 6 18.73 -18.41 15.34
C PHE A 6 19.34 -17.01 15.50
N LEU A 7 18.56 -16.01 15.92
CA LEU A 7 19.04 -14.63 16.12
C LEU A 7 20.08 -14.51 17.26
N LEU A 8 19.97 -15.34 18.30
CA LEU A 8 20.96 -15.36 19.38
C LEU A 8 22.35 -15.81 18.92
N ILE A 9 22.42 -16.67 17.89
CA ILE A 9 23.70 -17.09 17.30
C ILE A 9 24.37 -15.89 16.64
N PHE A 10 23.67 -15.19 15.74
CA PHE A 10 24.22 -14.00 15.07
C PHE A 10 24.58 -12.88 16.05
N ARG A 11 23.77 -12.67 17.10
CA ARG A 11 24.09 -11.70 18.14
C ARG A 11 25.40 -12.03 18.88
N ARG A 12 25.64 -13.31 19.17
CA ARG A 12 26.88 -13.77 19.82
C ARG A 12 28.09 -13.70 18.90
N VAL A 13 27.91 -13.98 17.60
CA VAL A 13 28.93 -13.75 16.56
C VAL A 13 29.31 -12.28 16.52
N ALA A 14 28.34 -11.37 16.41
CA ALA A 14 28.57 -9.93 16.33
C ALA A 14 29.20 -9.33 17.61
N ALA A 15 28.94 -9.93 18.77
CA ALA A 15 29.53 -9.53 20.04
C ALA A 15 30.97 -10.08 20.25
N GLY A 16 31.48 -10.93 19.34
CA GLY A 16 32.81 -11.54 19.47
C GLY A 16 32.90 -12.56 20.61
N GLU A 17 31.77 -13.04 21.13
CA GLU A 17 31.70 -13.91 22.33
C GLU A 17 31.81 -15.41 22.01
N LEU A 18 32.10 -15.78 20.76
CA LEU A 18 32.18 -17.19 20.35
C LEU A 18 33.61 -17.72 20.39
N GLN A 19 33.76 -18.83 21.10
CA GLN A 19 34.98 -19.62 21.19
C GLN A 19 35.40 -20.11 19.79
N GLU A 20 36.66 -19.87 19.43
CA GLU A 20 37.23 -19.99 18.06
C GLU A 20 37.07 -21.37 17.38
N GLU A 21 36.64 -22.41 18.10
CA GLU A 21 36.45 -23.77 17.55
C GLU A 21 35.02 -24.32 17.68
N SER A 22 34.01 -23.46 17.80
CA SER A 22 32.61 -23.91 17.76
C SER A 22 32.13 -24.07 16.31
N GLY A 23 31.53 -25.23 15.96
CA GLY A 23 30.90 -25.47 14.65
C GLY A 23 29.83 -24.44 14.23
N LEU A 24 29.44 -23.55 15.15
CA LEU A 24 28.61 -22.37 14.90
C LEU A 24 29.32 -21.28 14.06
N MET A 25 30.64 -21.13 14.17
CA MET A 25 31.43 -20.22 13.31
C MET A 25 31.45 -20.73 11.86
N ALA A 26 31.62 -22.03 11.66
CA ALA A 26 31.58 -22.64 10.33
C ALA A 26 30.21 -22.44 9.65
N LEU A 27 29.10 -22.53 10.39
CA LEU A 27 27.77 -22.26 9.86
C LEU A 27 27.58 -20.80 9.45
N ALA A 28 28.11 -19.85 10.24
CA ALA A 28 28.04 -18.42 9.91
C ALA A 28 28.92 -18.04 8.71
N GLN A 29 30.10 -18.66 8.58
CA GLN A 29 31.02 -18.45 7.44
C GLN A 29 30.50 -19.09 6.14
N LEU A 30 29.85 -20.25 6.22
CA LEU A 30 29.23 -20.91 5.06
C LEU A 30 27.94 -20.22 4.58
N SER A 31 27.30 -19.45 5.46
CA SER A 31 26.11 -18.66 5.16
C SER A 31 26.46 -17.18 5.01
N GLU A 32 27.42 -16.87 4.13
CA GLU A 32 27.94 -15.53 3.76
C GLU A 32 26.86 -14.60 3.13
N ILE A 33 25.68 -14.61 3.72
CA ILE A 33 24.49 -13.84 3.41
C ILE A 33 24.59 -12.61 4.30
N ASP A 34 24.89 -11.47 3.69
CA ASP A 34 24.92 -10.19 4.38
C ASP A 34 23.49 -9.79 4.77
N VAL A 35 23.09 -10.26 5.95
CA VAL A 35 21.77 -10.05 6.57
C VAL A 35 21.44 -8.56 6.67
N SER A 36 22.43 -7.66 6.62
CA SER A 36 22.20 -6.22 6.71
C SER A 36 21.70 -5.61 5.40
N THR A 37 22.22 -6.03 4.25
CA THR A 37 21.87 -5.45 2.95
C THR A 37 20.60 -6.07 2.38
N GLU A 38 20.41 -7.37 2.53
CA GLU A 38 19.28 -8.09 1.94
C GLU A 38 17.97 -7.87 2.69
N VAL A 39 18.01 -7.70 4.02
CA VAL A 39 16.80 -7.41 4.83
C VAL A 39 16.32 -5.98 4.60
N VAL A 40 17.22 -5.01 4.48
CA VAL A 40 16.87 -3.59 4.28
C VAL A 40 16.33 -3.34 2.87
N LEU A 41 16.90 -3.99 1.85
CA LEU A 41 16.35 -3.92 0.48
C LEU A 41 14.97 -4.56 0.39
N GLY A 42 14.79 -5.74 1.00
CA GLY A 42 13.50 -6.42 1.03
C GLY A 42 12.42 -5.62 1.77
N ALA A 43 12.78 -5.00 2.90
CA ALA A 43 11.89 -4.13 3.65
C ALA A 43 11.49 -2.89 2.83
N ARG A 44 12.44 -2.22 2.17
CA ARG A 44 12.15 -1.07 1.30
C ARG A 44 11.17 -1.44 0.20
N ALA A 45 11.41 -2.54 -0.52
CA ALA A 45 10.54 -2.99 -1.61
C ALA A 45 9.13 -3.35 -1.10
N PHE A 46 9.01 -3.96 0.08
CA PHE A 46 7.72 -4.29 0.68
C PHE A 46 6.90 -3.05 1.05
N PHE A 47 7.53 -2.04 1.66
CA PHE A 47 6.85 -0.79 2.00
C PHE A 47 6.52 0.05 0.76
N GLU A 48 7.42 0.09 -0.23
CA GLU A 48 7.19 0.80 -1.49
C GLU A 48 6.01 0.20 -2.27
N ALA A 49 5.94 -1.13 -2.37
CA ALA A 49 4.81 -1.82 -2.98
C ALA A 49 3.49 -1.56 -2.23
N LYS A 50 3.51 -1.54 -0.89
CA LYS A 50 2.32 -1.20 -0.08
C LYS A 50 1.87 0.24 -0.31
N VAL A 51 2.79 1.20 -0.34
CA VAL A 51 2.45 2.61 -0.58
C VAL A 51 1.87 2.79 -1.99
N GLN A 52 2.45 2.15 -3.00
CA GLN A 52 1.91 2.19 -4.36
C GLN A 52 0.50 1.59 -4.43
N ALA A 53 0.27 0.42 -3.83
CA ALA A 53 -1.06 -0.21 -3.80
C ALA A 53 -2.12 0.69 -3.13
N LEU A 54 -1.77 1.32 -2.00
CA LEU A 54 -2.66 2.29 -1.32
C LEU A 54 -2.92 3.53 -2.19
N SER A 55 -1.90 4.03 -2.89
CA SER A 55 -2.05 5.19 -3.78
C SER A 55 -2.95 4.90 -4.98
N VAL A 56 -2.90 3.68 -5.53
CA VAL A 56 -3.76 3.25 -6.64
C VAL A 56 -5.21 3.17 -6.19
N LEU A 57 -5.47 2.53 -5.04
CA LEU A 57 -6.81 2.44 -4.47
C LEU A 57 -7.41 3.82 -4.18
N SER A 58 -6.59 4.75 -3.66
CA SER A 58 -7.03 6.12 -3.38
C SER A 58 -7.40 6.91 -4.64
N LYS A 59 -6.72 6.67 -5.78
CA LYS A 59 -7.05 7.33 -7.06
C LYS A 59 -8.38 6.81 -7.62
N PHE A 60 -8.58 5.50 -7.62
CA PHE A 60 -9.86 4.91 -8.05
C PHE A 60 -11.03 5.37 -7.19
N GLU A 61 -10.84 5.49 -5.87
CA GLU A 61 -11.89 5.97 -4.98
C GLU A 61 -12.26 7.44 -5.26
N ALA A 62 -11.28 8.28 -5.59
CA ALA A 62 -11.51 9.67 -5.97
C ALA A 62 -12.27 9.78 -7.30
N GLU A 63 -11.87 9.01 -8.32
CA GLU A 63 -12.53 9.00 -9.64
C GLU A 63 -14.00 8.55 -9.54
N ILE A 64 -14.29 7.49 -8.76
CA ILE A 64 -15.67 7.02 -8.56
C ILE A 64 -16.54 8.09 -7.87
N ARG A 65 -15.95 8.84 -6.93
CA ARG A 65 -16.67 9.90 -6.21
C ARG A 65 -17.02 11.06 -7.15
N GLU A 66 -16.07 11.48 -7.98
CA GLU A 66 -16.28 12.55 -8.96
C GLU A 66 -17.35 12.16 -9.99
N GLU A 67 -17.32 10.93 -10.50
CA GLU A 67 -18.34 10.42 -11.43
C GLU A 67 -19.74 10.39 -10.79
N GLN A 68 -19.84 9.98 -9.52
CA GLN A 68 -21.11 9.99 -8.79
C GLN A 68 -21.65 11.41 -8.55
N GLU A 69 -20.78 12.38 -8.27
CA GLU A 69 -21.16 13.78 -8.07
C GLU A 69 -21.63 14.43 -9.38
N GLU A 70 -20.91 14.18 -10.48
CA GLU A 70 -21.27 14.64 -11.83
C GLU A 70 -22.66 14.12 -12.24
N LYS A 71 -22.91 12.83 -12.01
CA LYS A 71 -24.20 12.20 -12.31
C LYS A 71 -25.35 12.81 -11.49
N LYS A 72 -25.13 13.09 -10.21
CA LYS A 72 -26.12 13.75 -9.35
C LYS A 72 -26.41 15.17 -9.83
N ARG A 73 -25.39 15.92 -10.25
CA ARG A 73 -25.54 17.27 -10.80
C ARG A 73 -26.40 17.27 -12.06
N MET A 74 -26.06 16.41 -13.02
CA MET A 74 -26.82 16.28 -14.27
C MET A 74 -28.28 15.87 -14.03
N GLU A 75 -28.54 14.98 -13.07
CA GLU A 75 -29.92 14.59 -12.73
C GLU A 75 -30.73 15.75 -12.14
N LEU A 76 -30.11 16.59 -11.31
CA LEU A 76 -30.75 17.78 -10.74
C LEU A 76 -31.05 18.81 -11.84
N GLU A 77 -30.07 19.10 -12.69
CA GLU A 77 -30.23 20.02 -13.83
C GLU A 77 -31.30 19.52 -14.80
N ARG A 78 -31.34 18.21 -15.10
CA ARG A 78 -32.37 17.63 -15.97
C ARG A 78 -33.77 17.78 -15.37
N LYS A 79 -33.92 17.57 -14.06
CA LYS A 79 -35.21 17.76 -13.36
C LYS A 79 -35.64 19.23 -13.42
N GLN A 80 -34.73 20.14 -13.11
CA GLN A 80 -35.00 21.59 -13.18
C GLN A 80 -35.36 22.03 -14.58
N TRP A 81 -34.63 21.56 -15.60
CA TRP A 81 -34.91 21.82 -17.00
C TRP A 81 -36.30 21.31 -17.40
N HIS A 82 -36.67 20.10 -16.97
CA HIS A 82 -37.97 19.53 -17.29
C HIS A 82 -39.13 20.31 -16.67
N VAL A 83 -38.95 20.80 -15.43
CA VAL A 83 -39.92 21.66 -14.75
C VAL A 83 -40.05 23.00 -15.48
N ALA A 84 -38.94 23.68 -15.72
CA ALA A 84 -38.91 24.98 -16.40
C ALA A 84 -39.51 24.90 -17.82
N PHE A 85 -39.20 23.82 -18.55
CA PHE A 85 -39.76 23.59 -19.88
C PHE A 85 -41.29 23.43 -19.83
N LYS A 86 -41.80 22.67 -18.86
CA LYS A 86 -43.24 22.46 -18.68
C LYS A 86 -43.98 23.75 -18.30
N GLU A 87 -43.40 24.57 -17.44
CA GLU A 87 -43.94 25.89 -17.08
C GLU A 87 -43.98 26.85 -18.28
N LEU A 88 -42.91 26.87 -19.07
CA LEU A 88 -42.84 27.66 -20.28
C LEU A 88 -43.93 27.22 -21.28
N GLN A 89 -44.07 25.92 -21.50
CA GLN A 89 -45.10 25.35 -22.38
C GLN A 89 -46.50 25.73 -21.93
N SER A 90 -46.82 25.64 -20.63
CA SER A 90 -48.14 26.03 -20.12
C SER A 90 -48.41 27.53 -20.28
N THR A 91 -47.37 28.36 -20.23
CA THR A 91 -47.50 29.82 -20.40
C THR A 91 -47.79 30.21 -21.87
N PHE A 92 -47.24 29.46 -22.83
CA PHE A 92 -47.45 29.70 -24.27
C PHE A 92 -48.72 29.04 -24.83
N CYS A 93 -49.23 27.99 -24.19
CA CYS A 93 -50.44 27.27 -24.63
C CYS A 93 -51.72 27.65 -23.86
N SER A 94 -51.64 28.59 -22.91
CA SER A 94 -52.78 29.26 -22.25
C SER A 94 -53.17 30.53 -22.98
#